data_AF-A0A4V1UFG1-F1
#
_entry.id   AF-A0A4V1UFG1-F1
#
_cell.length_a   1.000
_cell.length_b   1.000
_cell.length_c   1.000
_cell.angle_alpha   90.00
_cell.angle_beta   90.00
_cell.angle_gamma   90.00
#
_symmetry.space_group_name_H-M   'P 1'
#
loop_
_entity.id
_entity.type
_entity.pdbx_description
1 polymer ?
#
loop_
_entity_poly.entity_id
_entity_poly.type
_entity_poly.pdbx_seq_one_letter_code
_entity_poly.pdbx_strand_id
1 'polypeptide(L)'
;MSDEIKHECGLAFIRLRKPFSYYQQQYGTVMWGLNKLYLLMEKQHNRGQDGAGVAAVKLNTEPGYPFLHRVRSANNQPIAEIFSQINKEVSELQKYQPDIATHPGLMKGHIDFLGELLLGHLRYGTQGRNNVEFCHPFIKRHTIPARNLALAGNFNLVNTDELFALVNIDPGEFQKQSDLAAMMEVINHFVVMAD
;
A
#
# COMPACT_ATOMS: atom_id res chain seq x y z
N MET A 1 -1.06 0.97 -32.47
CA MET A 1 -0.04 2.00 -32.23
C MET A 1 -0.06 2.28 -30.74
N SER A 2 0.85 1.69 -29.97
CA SER A 2 0.96 1.95 -28.53
C SER A 2 1.81 3.20 -28.36
N ASP A 3 1.28 4.19 -27.65
CA ASP A 3 2.04 5.37 -27.22
C ASP A 3 3.36 4.93 -26.54
N GLU A 4 4.41 5.72 -26.71
CA GLU A 4 5.67 5.53 -25.99
C GLU A 4 5.38 5.45 -24.48
N ILE A 5 5.68 4.30 -23.86
CA ILE A 5 5.57 4.14 -22.42
C ILE A 5 6.69 4.99 -21.81
N LYS A 6 6.35 6.21 -21.43
CA LYS A 6 7.23 7.04 -20.60
C LYS A 6 7.50 6.27 -19.31
N HIS A 7 8.76 6.32 -18.90
CA HIS A 7 9.32 5.72 -17.68
C HIS A 7 8.67 6.30 -16.40
N GLU A 8 7.40 5.99 -16.21
CA GLU A 8 6.55 6.52 -15.16
C GLU A 8 6.11 5.38 -14.26
N CYS A 9 6.15 5.61 -12.94
CA CYS A 9 5.63 4.70 -11.93
C CYS A 9 4.14 4.30 -12.17
N GLY A 10 3.71 3.18 -11.62
CA GLY A 10 2.32 2.68 -11.66
C GLY A 10 1.57 2.90 -10.34
N LEU A 11 0.25 3.06 -10.38
CA LEU A 11 -0.60 3.21 -9.19
C LEU A 11 -1.91 2.44 -9.37
N ALA A 12 -2.33 1.72 -8.32
CA ALA A 12 -3.61 1.02 -8.27
C ALA A 12 -4.30 1.29 -6.93
N PHE A 13 -5.58 1.61 -6.94
CA PHE A 13 -6.35 1.84 -5.73
C PHE A 13 -7.70 1.14 -5.83
N ILE A 14 -8.08 0.42 -4.77
CA ILE A 14 -9.37 -0.27 -4.66
C ILE A 14 -10.02 0.12 -3.34
N ARG A 15 -11.31 0.46 -3.41
CA ARG A 15 -12.20 0.54 -2.26
C ARG A 15 -13.33 -0.47 -2.43
N LEU A 16 -13.36 -1.48 -1.57
CA LEU A 16 -14.48 -2.40 -1.47
C LEU A 16 -15.66 -1.67 -0.82
N ARG A 17 -16.83 -1.72 -1.48
CA ARG A 17 -18.06 -1.03 -1.03
C ARG A 17 -19.07 -1.96 -0.38
N LYS A 18 -18.74 -3.24 -0.27
CA LYS A 18 -19.57 -4.31 0.30
C LYS A 18 -18.76 -5.09 1.34
N PRO A 19 -19.39 -5.82 2.28
CA PRO A 19 -18.65 -6.64 3.24
C PRO A 19 -17.98 -7.85 2.56
N PHE A 20 -16.95 -8.44 3.19
CA PHE A 20 -16.26 -9.62 2.65
C PHE A 20 -17.18 -10.82 2.41
N SER A 21 -18.26 -10.97 3.19
CA SER A 21 -19.28 -12.01 2.97
C SER A 21 -19.97 -11.90 1.61
N TYR A 22 -20.22 -10.67 1.14
CA TYR A 22 -20.76 -10.45 -0.21
C TYR A 22 -19.79 -10.96 -1.27
N TYR A 23 -18.50 -10.64 -1.17
CA TYR A 23 -17.51 -11.09 -2.14
C TYR A 23 -17.29 -12.60 -2.11
N GLN A 24 -17.33 -13.22 -0.92
CA GLN A 24 -17.31 -14.68 -0.78
C GLN A 24 -18.50 -15.32 -1.49
N GLN A 25 -19.72 -14.81 -1.30
CA GLN A 25 -20.92 -15.37 -1.93
C GLN A 25 -20.96 -15.15 -3.45
N GLN A 26 -20.59 -13.95 -3.91
CA GLN A 26 -20.72 -13.57 -5.32
C GLN A 26 -19.55 -14.06 -6.19
N TYR A 27 -18.34 -14.15 -5.62
CA TYR A 27 -17.12 -14.48 -6.37
C TYR A 27 -16.39 -15.71 -5.83
N GLY A 28 -16.91 -16.38 -4.81
CA GLY A 28 -16.33 -17.59 -4.24
C GLY A 28 -15.10 -17.37 -3.35
N THR A 29 -14.70 -16.12 -3.09
CA THR A 29 -13.51 -15.82 -2.27
C THR A 29 -13.58 -14.45 -1.60
N VAL A 30 -13.15 -14.39 -0.33
CA VAL A 30 -12.91 -13.13 0.40
C VAL A 30 -11.70 -12.36 -0.15
N MET A 31 -10.76 -13.05 -0.81
CA MET A 31 -9.54 -12.48 -1.37
C MET A 31 -9.78 -11.67 -2.66
N TRP A 32 -11.04 -11.55 -3.10
CA TRP A 32 -11.39 -10.92 -4.37
C TRP A 32 -10.74 -9.55 -4.57
N GLY A 33 -10.74 -8.69 -3.55
CA GLY A 33 -10.11 -7.37 -3.63
C GLY A 33 -8.61 -7.44 -3.88
N LEU A 34 -7.90 -8.32 -3.16
CA LEU A 34 -6.46 -8.53 -3.34
C LEU A 34 -6.14 -9.14 -4.70
N ASN A 35 -6.94 -10.10 -5.16
CA ASN A 35 -6.79 -10.68 -6.50
C ASN A 35 -6.97 -9.62 -7.60
N LYS A 36 -7.93 -8.69 -7.42
CA LYS A 36 -8.10 -7.56 -8.34
C LYS A 36 -6.93 -6.59 -8.26
N LEU A 37 -6.40 -6.31 -7.07
CA LEU A 37 -5.23 -5.45 -6.91
C LEU A 37 -4.02 -6.03 -7.64
N TYR A 38 -3.75 -7.33 -7.47
CA TYR A 38 -2.69 -8.04 -8.19
C TYR A 38 -2.81 -7.84 -9.70
N LEU A 39 -3.98 -8.11 -10.27
CA LEU A 39 -4.21 -7.95 -11.71
C LEU A 39 -4.06 -6.50 -12.19
N LEU A 40 -4.48 -5.51 -11.39
CA LEU A 40 -4.31 -4.08 -11.72
C LEU A 40 -2.84 -3.64 -11.69
N MET A 41 -2.05 -4.21 -10.77
CA MET A 41 -0.62 -3.98 -10.70
C MET A 41 0.08 -4.67 -11.88
N GLU A 42 -0.21 -5.94 -12.17
CA GLU A 42 0.35 -6.66 -13.32
C GLU A 42 0.02 -5.98 -14.66
N LYS A 43 -1.19 -5.44 -14.82
CA LYS A 43 -1.56 -4.65 -16.01
C LYS A 43 -0.64 -3.44 -16.22
N GLN A 44 -0.06 -2.92 -15.15
CA GLN A 44 0.86 -1.79 -15.17
C GLN A 44 2.32 -2.21 -14.99
N HIS A 45 2.66 -3.50 -15.08
CA HIS A 45 4.02 -4.01 -14.82
C HIS A 45 5.12 -3.27 -15.61
N ASN A 46 4.83 -2.88 -16.85
CA ASN A 46 5.77 -2.12 -17.68
C ASN A 46 5.98 -0.66 -17.24
N ARG A 47 5.23 -0.18 -16.25
CA ARG A 47 5.35 1.14 -15.61
C ARG A 47 6.21 1.09 -14.33
N GLY A 48 6.83 -0.03 -14.01
CA GLY A 48 7.73 -0.10 -12.85
C GLY A 48 8.13 -1.52 -12.52
N GLN A 49 9.42 -1.80 -12.61
CA GLN A 49 10.01 -3.11 -12.39
C GLN A 49 11.07 -3.10 -11.28
N ASP A 50 11.50 -1.92 -10.84
CA ASP A 50 12.57 -1.74 -9.85
C ASP A 50 12.09 -1.90 -8.40
N GLY A 51 10.77 -1.85 -8.21
CA GLY A 51 10.15 -2.09 -6.91
C GLY A 51 8.64 -1.96 -6.95
N ALA A 52 8.00 -2.44 -5.89
CA ALA A 52 6.56 -2.34 -5.71
C ALA A 52 6.22 -2.25 -4.23
N GLY A 53 4.98 -1.86 -3.93
CA GLY A 53 4.44 -1.96 -2.59
C GLY A 53 2.94 -1.98 -2.56
N VAL A 54 2.41 -2.53 -1.48
CA VAL A 54 0.99 -2.63 -1.19
C VAL A 54 0.73 -2.15 0.23
N ALA A 55 -0.31 -1.34 0.41
CA ALA A 55 -0.89 -1.04 1.71
C ALA A 55 -2.37 -1.45 1.73
N ALA A 56 -2.81 -1.91 2.90
CA ALA A 56 -4.19 -2.30 3.14
C ALA A 56 -4.73 -1.60 4.40
N VAL A 57 -5.97 -1.12 4.34
CA VAL A 57 -6.69 -0.56 5.48
C VAL A 57 -7.95 -1.37 5.74
N LYS A 58 -8.06 -1.91 6.95
CA LYS A 58 -9.27 -2.56 7.47
C LYS A 58 -10.18 -1.48 8.06
N LEU A 59 -11.41 -1.39 7.60
CA LEU A 59 -12.39 -0.45 8.12
C LEU A 59 -13.17 -1.07 9.28
N ASN A 60 -13.64 -0.26 10.23
CA ASN A 60 -14.46 -0.72 11.37
C ASN A 60 -13.81 -1.87 12.16
N THR A 61 -12.51 -1.75 12.45
CA THR A 61 -11.82 -2.66 13.35
C THR A 61 -12.14 -2.31 14.79
N GLU A 62 -12.23 -3.32 15.65
CA GLU A 62 -12.36 -3.11 17.09
C GLU A 62 -11.13 -2.38 17.66
N PRO A 63 -11.29 -1.56 18.70
CA PRO A 63 -10.17 -0.95 19.40
C PRO A 63 -9.11 -1.98 19.82
N GLY A 64 -7.83 -1.65 19.62
CA GLY A 64 -6.71 -2.54 19.93
C GLY A 64 -6.28 -3.47 18.80
N TYR A 65 -7.03 -3.56 17.70
CA TYR A 65 -6.63 -4.34 16.53
C TYR A 65 -5.90 -3.48 15.49
N PRO A 66 -4.77 -3.95 14.94
CA PRO A 66 -4.12 -3.30 13.81
C PRO A 66 -5.04 -3.22 12.59
N PHE A 67 -5.04 -2.08 11.93
CA PHE A 67 -5.91 -1.82 10.78
C PHE A 67 -5.18 -1.27 9.55
N LEU A 68 -3.90 -0.87 9.65
CA LEU A 68 -3.08 -0.37 8.56
C LEU A 68 -1.80 -1.21 8.40
N HIS A 69 -1.75 -1.96 7.30
CA HIS A 69 -0.63 -2.85 6.96
C HIS A 69 0.05 -2.38 5.67
N ARG A 70 1.36 -2.66 5.57
CA ARG A 70 2.16 -2.33 4.39
C ARG A 70 3.24 -3.37 4.17
N VAL A 71 3.41 -3.79 2.92
CA VAL A 71 4.54 -4.58 2.42
C VAL A 71 5.14 -3.90 1.19
N ARG A 72 6.46 -3.99 1.03
CA ARG A 72 7.20 -3.41 -0.08
C ARG A 72 8.32 -4.36 -0.50
N SER A 73 8.67 -4.35 -1.77
CA SER A 73 9.80 -5.09 -2.31
C SER A 73 10.55 -4.25 -3.35
N ALA A 74 11.87 -4.37 -3.35
CA ALA A 74 12.76 -3.90 -4.41
C ALA A 74 13.58 -5.07 -5.02
N ASN A 75 13.14 -6.31 -4.80
CA ASN A 75 13.75 -7.50 -5.38
C ASN A 75 13.26 -7.71 -6.82
N ASN A 76 13.86 -8.70 -7.49
CA ASN A 76 13.37 -9.15 -8.79
C ASN A 76 11.91 -9.63 -8.68
N GLN A 77 11.08 -9.20 -9.63
CA GLN A 77 9.65 -9.51 -9.66
C GLN A 77 8.91 -9.08 -8.37
N PRO A 78 8.95 -7.78 -8.01
CA PRO A 78 8.51 -7.30 -6.71
C PRO A 78 7.00 -7.49 -6.48
N ILE A 79 6.18 -7.46 -7.54
CA ILE A 79 4.74 -7.76 -7.45
C ILE A 79 4.54 -9.21 -7.02
N ALA A 80 5.16 -10.16 -7.70
CA ALA A 80 5.02 -11.59 -7.41
C ALA A 80 5.46 -11.92 -5.98
N GLU A 81 6.58 -11.34 -5.52
CA GLU A 81 7.06 -11.54 -4.16
C GLU A 81 6.05 -11.03 -3.11
N ILE A 82 5.54 -9.81 -3.27
CA ILE A 82 4.55 -9.22 -2.35
C ILE A 82 3.32 -10.13 -2.22
N PHE A 83 2.75 -10.55 -3.36
CA PHE A 83 1.55 -11.38 -3.33
C PHE A 83 1.85 -12.82 -2.87
N SER A 84 3.06 -13.33 -3.07
CA SER A 84 3.50 -14.59 -2.48
C SER A 84 3.55 -14.51 -0.95
N GLN A 85 4.08 -13.41 -0.38
CA GLN A 85 4.10 -13.19 1.06
C GLN A 85 2.68 -13.14 1.64
N ILE A 86 1.77 -12.40 0.99
CA ILE A 86 0.36 -12.32 1.41
C ILE A 86 -0.31 -13.70 1.35
N ASN A 87 -0.12 -14.44 0.26
CA ASN A 87 -0.71 -15.79 0.12
C ASN A 87 -0.12 -16.81 1.10
N LYS A 88 1.14 -16.63 1.52
CA LYS A 88 1.75 -17.46 2.56
C LYS A 88 1.02 -17.33 3.88
N GLU A 89 0.66 -16.11 4.29
CA GLU A 89 -0.14 -15.86 5.50
C GLU A 89 -1.47 -16.63 5.46
N VAL A 90 -2.17 -16.56 4.32
CA VAL A 90 -3.43 -17.31 4.11
C VAL A 90 -3.20 -18.82 4.19
N SER A 91 -2.16 -19.32 3.51
CA SER A 91 -1.85 -20.75 3.45
C SER A 91 -1.48 -21.30 4.83
N GLU A 92 -0.67 -20.56 5.61
CA GLU A 92 -0.33 -20.97 6.98
C GLU A 92 -1.58 -21.00 7.86
N LEU A 93 -2.44 -19.98 7.78
CA LEU A 93 -3.68 -19.94 8.55
C LEU A 93 -4.59 -21.14 8.24
N GLN A 94 -4.70 -21.52 6.97
CA GLN A 94 -5.50 -22.68 6.53
C GLN A 94 -4.93 -24.02 7.00
N LYS A 95 -3.62 -24.15 7.23
CA LYS A 95 -3.05 -25.40 7.79
C LYS A 95 -3.57 -25.68 9.20
N TYR A 96 -3.70 -24.64 10.01
CA TYR A 96 -4.15 -24.76 11.41
C TYR A 96 -5.67 -24.69 11.54
N GLN A 97 -6.35 -23.99 10.61
CA GLN A 97 -7.80 -23.89 10.57
C GLN A 97 -8.34 -24.08 9.14
N PRO A 98 -8.55 -25.32 8.69
CA PRO A 98 -8.95 -25.63 7.31
C PRO A 98 -10.24 -24.92 6.85
N ASP A 99 -11.21 -24.79 7.76
CA ASP A 99 -12.52 -24.19 7.46
C ASP A 99 -12.54 -22.66 7.57
N ILE A 100 -11.41 -22.00 7.85
CA ILE A 100 -11.40 -20.53 8.05
C ILE A 100 -11.82 -19.76 6.79
N ALA A 101 -11.58 -20.34 5.61
CA ALA A 101 -11.94 -19.71 4.34
C ALA A 101 -13.46 -19.48 4.17
N THR A 102 -14.31 -20.25 4.88
CA THR A 102 -15.77 -20.07 4.87
C THR A 102 -16.25 -19.02 5.87
N HIS A 103 -15.33 -18.43 6.64
CA HIS A 103 -15.61 -17.47 7.72
C HIS A 103 -14.96 -16.09 7.44
N PRO A 104 -15.59 -15.23 6.61
CA PRO A 104 -15.01 -13.95 6.19
C PRO A 104 -14.59 -13.01 7.32
N GLY A 105 -15.36 -12.97 8.41
CA GLY A 105 -15.03 -12.14 9.57
C GLY A 105 -13.74 -12.60 10.27
N LEU A 106 -13.56 -13.92 10.43
CA LEU A 106 -12.35 -14.50 11.01
C LEU A 106 -11.14 -14.27 10.10
N MET A 107 -11.32 -14.47 8.80
CA MET A 107 -10.27 -14.18 7.81
C MET A 107 -9.80 -12.73 7.91
N LYS A 108 -10.71 -11.75 7.99
CA LYS A 108 -10.35 -10.33 8.13
C LYS A 108 -9.54 -10.06 9.39
N GLY A 109 -9.88 -10.72 10.50
CA GLY A 109 -9.16 -10.60 11.77
C GLY A 109 -7.73 -11.12 11.72
N HIS A 110 -7.49 -12.20 10.97
CA HIS A 110 -6.22 -12.92 10.98
C HIS A 110 -5.29 -12.61 9.81
N ILE A 111 -5.81 -12.12 8.69
CA ILE A 111 -5.01 -11.79 7.50
C ILE A 111 -4.77 -10.28 7.46
N ASP A 112 -3.53 -9.86 7.58
CA ASP A 112 -3.09 -8.46 7.61
C ASP A 112 -3.60 -7.65 6.43
N PHE A 113 -3.51 -8.21 5.22
CA PHE A 113 -3.84 -7.50 3.99
C PHE A 113 -5.30 -7.63 3.54
N LEU A 114 -6.15 -8.34 4.30
CA LEU A 114 -7.57 -8.47 4.01
C LEU A 114 -8.33 -7.21 4.50
N GLY A 115 -8.09 -6.09 3.82
CA GLY A 115 -8.70 -4.79 4.09
C GLY A 115 -9.63 -4.30 2.97
N GLU A 116 -10.54 -3.38 3.30
CA GLU A 116 -11.48 -2.79 2.35
C GLU A 116 -10.85 -1.70 1.47
N LEU A 117 -9.79 -1.04 1.93
CA LEU A 117 -9.00 -0.12 1.10
C LEU A 117 -7.67 -0.76 0.78
N LEU A 118 -7.32 -0.80 -0.50
CA LEU A 118 -6.08 -1.38 -1.00
C LEU A 118 -5.39 -0.36 -1.91
N LEU A 119 -4.10 -0.13 -1.66
CA LEU A 119 -3.26 0.78 -2.44
C LEU A 119 -2.03 0.02 -2.91
N GLY A 120 -1.83 -0.05 -4.22
CA GLY A 120 -0.65 -0.62 -4.86
C GLY A 120 0.14 0.45 -5.60
N HIS A 121 1.46 0.35 -5.58
CA HIS A 121 2.36 1.22 -6.33
C HIS A 121 3.47 0.40 -6.99
N LEU A 122 3.86 0.82 -8.19
CA LEU A 122 4.98 0.28 -8.93
C LEU A 122 6.01 1.38 -9.12
N ARG A 123 7.25 1.10 -8.76
CA ARG A 123 8.35 2.03 -8.87
C ARG A 123 9.13 1.76 -10.14
N TYR A 124 9.31 2.82 -10.92
CA TYR A 124 10.35 2.91 -11.93
C TYR A 124 11.49 3.76 -11.34
N GLY A 125 12.68 3.18 -11.20
CA GLY A 125 13.89 3.82 -10.70
C GLY A 125 14.87 4.08 -11.83
N THR A 126 15.47 5.26 -11.85
CA THR A 126 16.66 5.51 -12.69
C THR A 126 17.86 4.78 -12.06
N GLN A 127 18.72 4.20 -12.90
CA GLN A 127 19.77 3.24 -12.52
C GLN A 127 20.52 3.56 -11.21
N GLY A 128 20.70 2.55 -10.35
CA GLY A 128 21.74 2.54 -9.31
C GLY A 128 21.29 2.41 -7.84
N ARG A 129 19.98 2.42 -7.53
CA ARG A 129 19.49 2.22 -6.14
C ARG A 129 18.16 1.44 -6.09
N ASN A 130 18.24 0.12 -6.15
CA ASN A 130 17.14 -0.78 -5.74
C ASN A 130 17.09 -0.81 -4.22
N ASN A 131 16.54 0.24 -3.61
CA ASN A 131 16.32 0.32 -2.18
C ASN A 131 14.81 0.37 -1.90
N VAL A 132 14.35 -0.57 -1.08
CA VAL A 132 12.96 -0.71 -0.63
C VAL A 132 12.44 0.52 0.11
N GLU A 133 13.32 1.34 0.69
CA GLU A 133 12.96 2.58 1.37
C GLU A 133 12.24 3.56 0.45
N PHE A 134 12.63 3.63 -0.84
CA PHE A 134 12.00 4.47 -1.86
C PHE A 134 10.74 3.86 -2.48
N CYS A 135 10.40 2.62 -2.17
CA CYS A 135 9.16 2.02 -2.68
C CYS A 135 7.96 2.61 -1.94
N HIS A 136 6.92 2.98 -2.67
CA HIS A 136 5.65 3.39 -2.05
C HIS A 136 4.76 2.16 -1.83
N PRO A 137 3.74 2.21 -0.95
CA PRO A 137 3.30 3.35 -0.15
C PRO A 137 4.22 3.74 1.01
N PHE A 138 4.26 5.03 1.34
CA PHE A 138 4.74 5.50 2.65
C PHE A 138 3.59 5.51 3.63
N ILE A 139 3.90 5.30 4.92
CA ILE A 139 2.89 5.31 5.98
C ILE A 139 3.36 6.11 7.18
N LYS A 140 2.43 6.80 7.84
CA LYS A 140 2.58 7.31 9.19
C LYS A 140 1.52 6.67 10.07
N ARG A 141 1.95 6.13 11.20
CA ARG A 141 1.07 5.47 12.17
C ARG A 141 0.85 6.37 13.38
N HIS A 142 -0.35 6.32 13.92
CA HIS A 142 -0.74 7.06 15.11
C HIS A 142 -1.80 6.28 15.90
N THR A 143 -1.87 6.48 17.22
CA THR A 143 -2.86 5.80 18.08
C THR A 143 -4.28 6.26 17.78
N ILE A 144 -4.48 7.56 17.53
CA ILE A 144 -5.72 8.15 16.99
C ILE A 144 -5.89 7.71 15.52
N PRO A 145 -6.95 6.96 15.16
CA PRO A 145 -7.14 6.42 13.81
C PRO A 145 -7.11 7.48 12.70
N ALA A 146 -7.73 8.64 12.93
CA ALA A 146 -7.81 9.75 11.96
C ALA A 146 -6.45 10.32 11.54
N ARG A 147 -5.40 10.14 12.35
CA ARG A 147 -4.04 10.65 12.09
C ARG A 147 -3.13 9.65 11.37
N ASN A 148 -3.65 8.47 11.01
CA ASN A 148 -2.91 7.48 10.25
C ASN A 148 -2.97 7.83 8.76
N LEU A 149 -1.83 7.72 8.08
CA LEU A 149 -1.70 8.03 6.66
C LEU A 149 -1.03 6.89 5.91
N ALA A 150 -1.52 6.61 4.70
CA ALA A 150 -0.86 5.80 3.70
C ALA A 150 -0.89 6.56 2.37
N LEU A 151 0.28 6.82 1.80
CA LEU A 151 0.42 7.69 0.63
C LEU A 151 1.28 6.99 -0.42
N ALA A 152 0.88 7.12 -1.68
CA ALA A 152 1.68 6.77 -2.83
C ALA A 152 1.41 7.82 -3.91
N GLY A 153 2.43 8.16 -4.71
CA GLY A 153 2.33 9.22 -5.69
C GLY A 153 3.25 9.00 -6.88
N ASN A 154 2.81 9.52 -8.03
CA ASN A 154 3.55 9.57 -9.28
C ASN A 154 3.63 11.04 -9.70
N PHE A 155 4.54 11.77 -9.08
CA PHE A 155 4.74 13.20 -9.32
C PHE A 155 6.19 13.56 -8.99
N ASN A 156 6.61 14.75 -9.43
CA ASN A 156 7.88 15.35 -9.06
C ASN A 156 7.62 16.69 -8.37
N LEU A 157 8.25 16.94 -7.23
CA LEU A 157 8.15 18.21 -6.51
C LEU A 157 9.43 19.02 -6.73
N VAL A 158 9.27 20.28 -7.15
CA VAL A 158 10.40 21.18 -7.41
C VAL A 158 10.72 22.09 -6.23
N ASN A 159 9.86 22.11 -5.20
CA ASN A 159 9.93 23.02 -4.06
C ASN A 159 9.91 22.28 -2.72
N THR A 160 10.56 21.11 -2.64
CA THR A 160 10.61 20.29 -1.42
C THR A 160 11.18 21.05 -0.22
N ASP A 161 12.23 21.86 -0.41
CA ASP A 161 12.81 22.70 0.65
C ASP A 161 11.82 23.73 1.21
N GLU A 162 11.01 24.35 0.34
CA GLU A 162 9.95 25.29 0.77
C GLU A 162 8.86 24.58 1.56
N LEU A 163 8.51 23.35 1.17
CA LEU A 163 7.53 22.53 1.89
C LEU A 163 8.01 22.16 3.29
N PHE A 164 9.28 21.82 3.47
CA PHE A 164 9.84 21.54 4.78
C PHE A 164 9.94 22.79 5.66
N ALA A 165 10.33 23.93 5.07
CA ALA A 165 10.34 25.22 5.76
C ALA A 165 8.93 25.63 6.23
N LEU A 166 7.90 25.40 5.41
CA LEU A 166 6.51 25.72 5.74
C LEU A 166 6.03 25.04 7.03
N VAL A 167 6.46 23.80 7.28
CA VAL A 167 6.08 23.02 8.48
C VAL A 167 7.15 23.01 9.56
N ASN A 168 8.22 23.82 9.39
CA ASN A 168 9.33 23.96 10.31
C ASN A 168 9.97 22.61 10.73
N ILE A 169 10.21 21.73 9.74
CA ILE A 169 10.87 20.44 9.93
C ILE A 169 12.24 20.49 9.24
N ASP A 170 13.30 20.05 9.94
CA ASP A 170 14.59 19.77 9.30
C ASP A 170 14.60 18.32 8.80
N PRO A 171 14.57 18.09 7.47
CA PRO A 171 14.44 16.75 6.93
C PRO A 171 15.74 15.95 7.04
N GLY A 172 15.62 14.67 7.36
CA GLY A 172 16.73 13.72 7.28
C GLY A 172 17.18 13.48 5.83
N GLU A 173 18.31 12.79 5.65
CA GLU A 173 18.91 12.51 4.33
C GLU A 173 17.93 11.83 3.37
N PHE A 174 17.17 10.84 3.85
CA PHE A 174 16.15 10.16 3.05
C PHE A 174 15.01 11.10 2.60
N GLN A 175 14.51 11.95 3.51
CA GLN A 175 13.38 12.85 3.23
C GLN A 175 13.76 13.90 2.18
N LYS A 176 15.02 14.37 2.20
CA LYS A 176 15.57 15.28 1.18
C LYS A 176 15.62 14.64 -0.22
N GLN A 177 15.68 13.31 -0.30
CA GLN A 177 15.77 12.56 -1.56
C GLN A 177 14.40 12.04 -2.05
N SER A 178 13.29 12.38 -1.37
CA SER A 178 11.97 11.84 -1.71
C SER A 178 10.85 12.87 -1.63
N ASP A 179 10.30 13.22 -2.79
CA ASP A 179 9.15 14.12 -2.94
C ASP A 179 7.92 13.65 -2.15
N LEU A 180 7.65 12.34 -2.17
CA LEU A 180 6.53 11.78 -1.41
C LEU A 180 6.76 11.91 0.09
N ALA A 181 8.01 11.85 0.56
CA ALA A 181 8.32 12.05 1.98
C ALA A 181 8.04 13.50 2.40
N ALA A 182 8.45 14.48 1.60
CA ALA A 182 8.12 15.89 1.85
C ALA A 182 6.60 16.12 1.92
N MET A 183 5.86 15.61 0.93
CA MET A 183 4.39 15.69 0.91
C MET A 183 3.75 15.02 2.14
N MET A 184 4.26 13.85 2.54
CA MET A 184 3.75 13.13 3.70
C MET A 184 3.95 13.93 5.00
N GLU A 185 5.09 14.60 5.17
CA GLU A 185 5.34 15.46 6.34
C GLU A 185 4.36 16.62 6.39
N VAL A 186 4.13 17.31 5.27
CA VAL A 186 3.21 18.44 5.19
C VAL A 186 1.77 18.02 5.52
N ILE A 187 1.28 16.95 4.88
CA ILE A 187 -0.07 16.44 5.14
C ILE A 187 -0.20 16.03 6.60
N ASN A 188 0.78 15.31 7.14
CA ASN A 188 0.74 14.86 8.52
C ASN A 188 0.73 16.02 9.51
N HIS A 189 1.54 17.06 9.28
CA HIS A 189 1.58 18.25 10.13
C HIS A 189 0.19 18.89 10.25
N PHE A 190 -0.46 19.18 9.12
CA PHE A 190 -1.78 19.83 9.14
C PHE A 190 -2.90 18.92 9.63
N VAL A 191 -2.85 17.62 9.37
CA VAL A 191 -3.81 16.65 9.93
C VAL A 191 -3.69 16.61 11.46
N VAL A 192 -2.47 16.65 12.01
CA VAL A 192 -2.27 16.66 13.47
C VAL A 192 -2.69 17.99 14.09
N MET A 193 -2.49 19.12 13.39
CA MET A 193 -2.90 20.44 13.89
C MET A 193 -4.41 20.69 13.88
N ALA A 194 -5.14 20.08 12.95
CA ALA A 194 -6.59 20.29 12.80
C ALA A 194 -7.43 19.61 13.89
N ASP A 195 -6.86 18.64 14.59
CA ASP A 195 -7.46 17.90 15.71
C ASP A 195 -7.10 18.53 17.07
#